data_AF-A0A8K0EB08-F1
#
_entry.id   AF-A0A8K0EB08-F1
#
_cell.length_a   1.000
_cell.length_b   1.000
_cell.length_c   1.000
_cell.angle_alpha   90.00
_cell.angle_beta   90.00
_cell.angle_gamma   90.00
#
_symmetry.space_group_name_H-M   'P 1'
#
loop_
_entity.id
_entity.type
_entity.pdbx_description
1 polymer ?
#
loop_
_entity_poly.entity_id
_entity_poly.type
_entity_poly.pdbx_seq_one_letter_code
_entity_poly.pdbx_strand_id
1 'polypeptide(L)'
;MYCDQEEVIFRNMAVNVLFWLLVCLFGRFAEANTSLSWFDFYDGKVLSGHNDEVIGGINEEECARRCLVGTSTVPSGSCLSFDYDNQYSKCILSRSNKDTPGAVFSYSDPPSRFDYYHRTVFMLELLPQLARHVLD
;
A
#
# COMPACT_ATOMS: atom_id res chain seq x y z
N MET A 1 -21.91 -5.37 -6.07
CA MET A 1 -22.83 -4.22 -5.93
C MET A 1 -22.40 -3.53 -4.64
N TYR A 2 -21.36 -2.69 -4.62
CA TYR A 2 -21.11 -1.42 -5.33
C TYR A 2 -22.16 -0.35 -4.99
N CYS A 3 -21.87 0.45 -3.96
CA CYS A 3 -22.31 1.85 -3.86
C CYS A 3 -21.11 2.64 -4.41
N ASP A 4 -20.94 3.02 -5.66
CA ASP A 4 -21.79 3.16 -6.85
C ASP A 4 -21.32 2.22 -7.96
N GLN A 5 -22.25 1.56 -8.65
CA GLN A 5 -22.27 1.41 -10.12
C GLN A 5 -23.60 0.76 -10.56
N GLU A 6 -24.31 1.52 -11.39
CA GLU A 6 -25.42 1.17 -12.30
C GLU A 6 -26.72 0.57 -11.73
N GLU A 7 -27.82 1.19 -12.17
CA GLU A 7 -29.20 0.78 -12.00
C GLU A 7 -29.43 -0.66 -12.47
N VAL A 8 -29.79 -1.58 -11.56
CA VAL A 8 -30.38 -2.88 -11.94
C VAL A 8 -31.60 -3.19 -11.08
N ILE A 9 -32.73 -2.73 -11.60
CA ILE A 9 -34.08 -3.33 -11.60
C ILE A 9 -34.32 -4.43 -10.55
N PHE A 10 -35.01 -4.09 -9.46
CA PHE A 10 -35.84 -5.05 -8.72
C PHE A 10 -37.30 -4.58 -8.72
N ARG A 11 -38.06 -5.11 -9.69
CA ARG A 11 -39.52 -5.11 -9.65
C ARG A 11 -39.97 -6.05 -8.53
N ASN A 12 -40.85 -5.54 -7.67
CA ASN A 12 -41.65 -6.26 -6.67
C ASN A 12 -40.86 -7.12 -5.67
N MET A 13 -40.54 -6.53 -4.53
CA MET A 13 -41.03 -6.97 -3.22
C MET A 13 -40.88 -5.77 -2.28
N ALA A 14 -41.92 -5.50 -1.50
CA ALA A 14 -41.97 -4.39 -0.54
C ALA A 14 -40.97 -4.61 0.61
N VAL A 15 -39.67 -4.58 0.33
CA VAL A 15 -38.60 -4.63 1.33
C VAL A 15 -38.35 -3.21 1.80
N ASN A 16 -39.27 -2.78 2.67
CA ASN A 16 -39.23 -1.68 3.61
C ASN A 16 -38.06 -0.70 3.42
N VAL A 17 -38.34 0.51 2.93
CA VAL A 17 -37.39 1.64 2.86
C VAL A 17 -36.67 1.86 4.21
N LEU A 18 -37.35 1.51 5.31
CA LEU A 18 -36.82 1.55 6.67
C LEU A 18 -35.70 0.53 6.94
N PHE A 19 -35.73 -0.63 6.27
CA PHE A 19 -34.68 -1.66 6.38
C PHE A 19 -33.37 -1.19 5.76
N TRP A 20 -33.45 -0.55 4.58
CA TRP A 20 -32.28 0.05 3.93
C TRP A 20 -31.74 1.27 4.70
N LEU A 21 -32.62 2.10 5.28
CA LEU A 21 -32.22 3.19 6.18
C LEU A 21 -31.53 2.69 7.45
N LEU A 22 -32.00 1.58 8.05
CA LEU A 22 -31.39 0.98 9.23
C LEU A 22 -30.02 0.35 8.92
N VAL A 23 -29.83 -0.26 7.75
CA VAL A 23 -28.52 -0.76 7.30
C VAL A 23 -27.51 0.38 7.16
N CYS A 24 -27.93 1.57 6.71
CA CYS A 24 -27.08 2.76 6.66
C CYS A 24 -26.82 3.39 8.04
N LEU A 25 -27.81 3.36 8.96
CA LEU A 25 -27.70 3.98 10.29
C LEU A 25 -26.94 3.10 11.31
N PHE A 26 -26.90 1.79 11.13
CA PHE A 26 -26.18 0.83 11.98
C PHE A 26 -24.98 0.18 11.30
N GLY A 27 -24.73 0.51 10.02
CA GLY A 27 -23.51 0.13 9.32
C GLY A 27 -22.31 0.80 9.98
N ARG A 28 -21.63 0.07 10.87
CA ARG A 28 -20.25 0.38 11.20
C ARG A 28 -19.51 0.49 9.87
N PHE A 29 -18.93 1.65 9.58
CA PHE A 29 -17.98 1.80 8.50
C PHE A 29 -16.87 0.79 8.74
N ALA A 30 -16.85 -0.29 7.98
CA ALA A 30 -15.64 -1.09 7.88
C ALA A 30 -14.64 -0.19 7.15
N GLU A 31 -13.62 0.30 7.85
CA GLU A 31 -12.45 0.89 7.19
C GLU A 31 -11.93 -0.15 6.22
N ALA A 32 -11.99 0.16 4.92
CA ALA A 32 -11.33 -0.65 3.92
C ALA A 32 -9.83 -0.57 4.23
N ASN A 33 -9.25 -1.63 4.79
CA ASN A 33 -7.83 -1.70 5.02
C ASN A 33 -7.14 -1.81 3.66
N THR A 34 -6.57 -0.70 3.19
CA THR A 34 -5.86 -0.64 1.93
C THR A 34 -4.47 -1.26 2.07
N SER A 35 -3.87 -1.70 0.97
CA SER A 35 -2.49 -2.21 0.94
C SER A 35 -1.50 -1.15 1.40
N LEU A 36 -1.81 0.13 1.15
CA LEU A 36 -1.02 1.28 1.58
C LEU A 36 -0.88 1.42 3.10
N SER A 37 -1.77 0.84 3.91
CA SER A 37 -1.66 0.91 5.38
C SER A 37 -0.43 0.19 5.95
N TRP A 38 0.22 -0.63 5.13
CA TRP A 38 1.48 -1.32 5.43
C TRP A 38 2.72 -0.49 5.08
N PHE A 39 2.55 0.80 4.78
CA PHE A 39 3.63 1.68 4.36
C PHE A 39 3.60 3.02 5.08
N ASP A 40 4.76 3.48 5.53
CA ASP A 40 4.94 4.88 5.92
C ASP A 40 5.12 5.72 4.65
N PHE A 41 4.33 6.79 4.54
CA PHE A 41 4.31 7.67 3.38
C PHE A 41 5.20 8.90 3.57
N TYR A 42 5.96 9.24 2.54
CA TYR A 42 6.82 10.41 2.49
C TYR A 42 6.59 11.19 1.18
N ASP A 43 5.81 12.25 1.29
CA ASP A 43 5.48 13.18 0.20
C ASP A 43 6.75 13.83 -0.40
N GLY A 44 6.84 13.82 -1.73
CA GLY A 44 7.92 14.50 -2.46
C GLY A 44 9.30 13.91 -2.18
N LYS A 45 9.39 12.64 -1.81
CA LYS A 45 10.64 11.92 -1.53
C LYS A 45 10.85 10.77 -2.51
N VAL A 46 12.12 10.38 -2.66
CA VAL A 46 12.52 9.28 -3.55
C VAL A 46 13.72 8.52 -2.98
N LEU A 47 13.81 7.23 -3.30
CA LEU A 47 14.98 6.41 -3.04
C LEU A 47 15.83 6.24 -4.32
N SER A 48 16.81 7.12 -4.50
CA SER A 48 17.56 7.18 -5.76
C SER A 48 18.44 5.95 -5.99
N GLY A 49 18.34 5.34 -7.18
CA GLY A 49 19.22 4.26 -7.62
C GLY A 49 18.79 2.85 -7.20
N HIS A 50 17.68 2.72 -6.49
CA HIS A 50 17.16 1.44 -6.00
C HIS A 50 15.87 1.04 -6.75
N ASN A 51 15.95 0.97 -8.08
CA ASN A 51 14.80 0.74 -8.96
C ASN A 51 14.78 -0.71 -9.47
N ASP A 52 14.56 -1.68 -8.59
CA ASP A 52 14.64 -3.11 -8.92
C ASP A 52 13.61 -3.53 -9.97
N GLU A 53 12.41 -2.93 -9.97
CA GLU A 53 11.40 -3.14 -11.00
C GLU A 53 10.56 -1.88 -11.22
N VAL A 54 10.25 -1.57 -12.48
CA VAL A 54 9.38 -0.44 -12.86
C VAL A 54 8.14 -0.97 -13.57
N ILE A 55 6.96 -0.64 -13.05
CA ILE A 55 5.66 -1.07 -13.56
C ILE A 55 4.83 0.17 -13.89
N GLY A 56 4.43 0.34 -15.14
CA GLY A 56 3.63 1.49 -15.58
C GLY A 56 2.13 1.21 -15.58
N GLY A 57 1.34 2.27 -15.52
CA GLY A 57 -0.12 2.23 -15.70
C GLY A 57 -0.88 1.65 -14.51
N ILE A 58 -0.27 1.68 -13.31
CA ILE A 58 -0.90 1.26 -12.06
C ILE A 58 -0.85 2.40 -11.06
N ASN A 59 -1.77 2.42 -10.09
CA ASN A 59 -1.79 3.41 -9.01
C ASN A 59 -0.96 2.95 -7.81
N GLU A 60 -0.80 3.83 -6.83
CA GLU A 60 -0.05 3.59 -5.59
C GLU A 60 -0.60 2.41 -4.77
N GLU A 61 -1.92 2.19 -4.77
CA GLU A 61 -2.54 1.07 -4.06
C GLU A 61 -2.16 -0.28 -4.68
N GLU A 62 -2.21 -0.39 -6.02
CA GLU A 62 -1.74 -1.58 -6.73
C GLU A 62 -0.21 -1.74 -6.59
N CYS A 63 0.55 -0.65 -6.51
CA CYS A 63 1.98 -0.70 -6.24
C CYS A 63 2.28 -1.28 -4.85
N ALA A 64 1.58 -0.81 -3.82
CA ALA A 64 1.65 -1.37 -2.47
C ALA A 64 1.28 -2.86 -2.47
N ARG A 65 0.20 -3.24 -3.16
CA ARG A 65 -0.20 -4.65 -3.28
C ARG A 65 0.91 -5.49 -3.91
N ARG A 66 1.50 -5.04 -5.03
CA ARG A 66 2.61 -5.73 -5.73
C ARG A 66 3.85 -5.87 -4.86
N CYS A 67 4.17 -4.84 -4.08
CA CYS A 67 5.25 -4.90 -3.11
C CYS A 67 5.00 -5.96 -2.02
N LEU A 68 3.75 -6.05 -1.52
CA LEU A 68 3.38 -7.02 -0.48
C LEU A 68 3.33 -8.47 -1.00
N VAL A 69 2.68 -8.72 -2.15
CA VAL A 69 2.51 -10.06 -2.71
C VAL A 69 3.71 -10.55 -3.52
N GLY A 70 4.58 -9.63 -3.93
CA GLY A 70 5.71 -9.87 -4.83
C GLY A 70 5.34 -9.93 -6.31
N THR A 71 6.39 -9.91 -7.12
CA THR A 71 6.39 -10.08 -8.57
C THR A 71 7.41 -11.15 -8.97
N SER A 72 7.62 -11.36 -10.26
CA SER A 72 8.73 -12.21 -10.76
C SER A 72 10.11 -11.59 -10.52
N THR A 73 10.19 -10.26 -10.44
CA THR A 73 11.45 -9.50 -10.34
C THR A 73 11.80 -9.17 -8.90
N VAL A 74 10.78 -8.79 -8.11
CA VAL A 74 10.87 -8.49 -6.68
C VAL A 74 9.98 -9.51 -5.94
N PRO A 75 10.52 -10.68 -5.54
CA PRO A 75 9.74 -11.73 -4.91
C PRO A 75 9.04 -11.29 -3.62
N SER A 76 7.98 -12.02 -3.27
CA SER A 76 7.23 -11.81 -2.02
C SER A 76 8.20 -11.74 -0.83
N GLY A 77 8.02 -10.73 0.02
CA GLY A 77 8.84 -10.50 1.21
C GLY A 77 10.19 -9.82 0.96
N SER A 78 10.62 -9.64 -0.30
CA SER A 78 11.87 -8.93 -0.61
C SER A 78 11.68 -7.43 -0.87
N CYS A 79 10.47 -6.98 -1.21
CA CYS A 79 10.19 -5.56 -1.39
C CYS A 79 10.20 -4.84 -0.03
N LEU A 80 11.06 -3.83 0.10
CA LEU A 80 11.21 -3.04 1.33
C LEU A 80 10.67 -1.62 1.19
N SER A 81 10.51 -1.13 -0.04
CA SER A 81 9.83 0.14 -0.33
C SER A 81 9.45 0.24 -1.80
N PHE A 82 8.70 1.28 -2.14
CA PHE A 82 8.51 1.69 -3.52
C PHE A 82 8.47 3.21 -3.65
N ASP A 83 8.87 3.71 -4.82
CA ASP A 83 8.58 5.07 -5.26
C ASP A 83 7.39 5.06 -6.22
N TYR A 84 6.53 6.06 -6.13
CA TYR A 84 5.44 6.26 -7.08
C TYR A 84 5.66 7.53 -7.89
N ASP A 85 5.79 7.39 -9.21
CA ASP A 85 5.90 8.50 -10.15
C ASP A 85 4.51 9.05 -10.47
N ASN A 86 4.11 10.11 -9.79
CA ASN A 86 2.80 10.75 -9.94
C ASN A 86 2.59 11.31 -11.36
N GLN A 87 3.66 11.66 -12.06
CA GLN A 87 3.57 12.25 -13.40
C GLN A 87 3.23 11.21 -14.47
N TYR A 88 3.76 10.00 -14.33
CA TYR A 88 3.64 8.95 -15.35
C TYR A 88 2.87 7.71 -14.87
N SER A 89 2.33 7.75 -13.66
CA SER A 89 1.65 6.62 -13.01
C SER A 89 2.50 5.35 -13.07
N LYS A 90 3.72 5.45 -12.54
CA LYS A 90 4.67 4.33 -12.49
C LYS A 90 4.99 3.96 -11.04
N CYS A 91 4.93 2.67 -10.79
CA CYS A 91 5.40 2.04 -9.58
C CYS A 91 6.85 1.61 -9.75
N ILE A 92 7.70 1.94 -8.79
CA ILE A 92 9.13 1.59 -8.79
C ILE A 92 9.39 0.79 -7.52
N LEU A 93 9.42 -0.54 -7.63
CA LEU A 93 9.63 -1.44 -6.50
C LEU A 93 11.11 -1.52 -6.17
N SER A 94 11.41 -1.57 -4.87
CA SER A 94 12.77 -1.63 -4.34
C SER A 94 12.92 -2.73 -3.29
N ARG A 95 13.99 -3.51 -3.40
CA ARG A 95 14.48 -4.44 -2.37
C ARG A 95 15.33 -3.75 -1.31
N SER A 96 15.60 -2.46 -1.49
CA SER A 96 16.26 -1.58 -0.53
C SER A 96 15.24 -0.60 0.08
N ASN A 97 15.61 0.08 1.14
CA ASN A 97 14.82 1.15 1.76
C ASN A 97 15.73 2.30 2.23
N LYS A 98 15.15 3.36 2.80
CA LYS A 98 15.88 4.52 3.33
C LYS A 98 16.94 4.19 4.41
N ASP A 99 16.84 3.02 5.04
CA ASP A 99 17.75 2.56 6.10
C ASP A 99 18.83 1.61 5.58
N THR A 100 18.81 1.29 4.28
CA THR A 100 19.83 0.47 3.62
C THR A 100 21.14 1.25 3.54
N PRO A 101 22.29 0.66 3.95
CA PRO A 101 23.57 1.36 3.90
C PRO A 101 23.91 1.87 2.49
N GLY A 102 24.21 3.17 2.41
CA GLY A 102 24.53 3.84 1.14
C GLY A 102 23.33 4.26 0.29
N ALA A 103 22.10 4.02 0.76
CA ALA A 103 20.92 4.47 0.06
C ALA A 103 20.77 6.00 0.10
N VAL A 104 20.40 6.59 -1.04
CA VAL A 104 20.22 8.03 -1.17
C VAL A 104 18.73 8.35 -1.10
N PHE A 105 18.27 8.66 0.12
CA PHE A 105 16.90 9.10 0.39
C PHE A 105 16.83 10.63 0.41
N SER A 106 16.21 11.23 -0.60
CA SER A 106 16.21 12.68 -0.81
C SER A 106 14.86 13.21 -1.29
N TYR A 107 14.75 14.54 -1.43
CA TYR A 107 13.62 15.13 -2.14
C TYR A 107 13.65 14.72 -3.62
N SER A 108 12.48 14.56 -4.20
CA SER A 108 12.32 14.36 -5.64
C SER A 108 12.73 15.62 -6.40
N ASP A 109 13.36 15.42 -7.56
CA ASP A 109 13.68 16.47 -8.53
C ASP A 109 13.18 16.03 -9.92
N PRO A 110 12.17 16.70 -10.50
CA PRO A 110 11.48 17.88 -9.98
C PRO A 110 10.67 17.59 -8.70
N PRO A 111 10.42 18.62 -7.86
CA PRO A 111 9.65 18.47 -6.63
C PRO A 111 8.28 17.84 -6.86
N SER A 112 7.84 17.01 -5.92
CA SER A 112 6.52 16.34 -5.92
C SER A 112 6.27 15.40 -7.10
N ARG A 113 7.28 15.08 -7.92
CA ARG A 113 7.13 14.06 -8.96
C ARG A 113 7.00 12.66 -8.38
N PHE A 114 7.79 12.38 -7.35
CA PHE A 114 7.80 11.08 -6.68
C PHE A 114 7.37 11.20 -5.24
N ASP A 115 6.63 10.18 -4.81
CA ASP A 115 6.36 9.89 -3.42
C ASP A 115 6.98 8.56 -3.02
N TYR A 116 7.53 8.52 -1.81
CA TYR A 116 8.20 7.33 -1.27
C TYR A 116 7.32 6.63 -0.24
N TYR A 117 7.22 5.31 -0.36
CA TYR A 117 6.46 4.44 0.53
C TYR A 117 7.39 3.41 1.16
N HIS A 118 7.60 3.52 2.47
CA HIS A 118 8.48 2.65 3.23
C HIS A 118 7.69 1.49 3.84
N ARG A 119 8.03 0.24 3.54
CA ARG A 119 7.28 -0.90 4.06
C ARG A 119 7.45 -1.01 5.58
N THR A 120 6.35 -0.90 6.31
CA THR A 120 6.37 -1.09 7.75
C THR A 120 6.50 -2.58 8.06
N VAL A 121 7.62 -2.95 8.69
CA VAL A 121 7.74 -4.27 9.30
C VAL A 121 7.10 -4.14 10.67
N PHE A 122 5.80 -4.42 10.77
CA PHE A 122 5.16 -4.61 12.08
C PHE A 122 5.91 -5.72 12.81
N MET A 123 6.75 -5.30 13.76
CA MET A 123 7.35 -5.95 14.93
C MET A 123 6.90 -7.39 15.32
N LEU A 124 6.81 -8.32 14.37
CA LEU A 124 6.74 -9.77 14.63
C LEU A 124 8.11 -10.44 14.36
N GLU A 125 9.01 -9.74 13.67
CA GLU A 125 10.42 -10.12 13.48
C GLU A 125 11.31 -9.78 14.69
N LEU A 126 10.80 -9.04 15.70
CA LEU A 126 11.54 -8.69 16.93
C LEU A 126 11.25 -9.63 18.12
N LEU A 127 10.22 -10.49 18.04
CA LEU A 127 9.99 -11.52 19.06
C LEU A 127 11.08 -12.61 19.17
N PRO A 128 11.82 -13.01 18.10
CA PRO A 128 12.91 -13.97 18.29
C PRO A 128 14.15 -13.35 18.96
N GLN A 129 14.24 -12.02 19.09
CA GLN A 129 15.36 -11.37 19.80
C GLN A 129 15.15 -11.33 21.32
N LEU A 130 13.90 -11.23 21.79
CA LEU A 130 13.61 -11.31 23.24
C LEU A 130 13.60 -12.75 23.77
N ALA A 131 13.34 -13.75 22.93
CA ALA A 131 13.39 -15.16 23.34
C ALA A 131 14.82 -15.71 23.56
N ARG A 132 15.85 -15.06 23.01
CA ARG A 132 17.26 -15.49 23.15
C ARG A 132 17.99 -14.90 24.36
N HIS A 133 17.37 -13.98 25.10
CA HIS A 133 17.95 -13.40 26.33
C HIS A 133 17.32 -13.94 27.62
N VAL A 134 16.44 -14.94 27.53
CA VAL A 134 15.83 -15.62 28.70
C VAL A 134 16.44 -17.02 28.91
N LEU A 135 17.44 -17.40 28.09
CA LEU A 135 18.14 -18.69 28.17
C LEU A 135 19.66 -18.53 28.40
N ASP A 136 20.08 -17.46 29.09
CA ASP A 136 21.38 -17.37 29.76
C ASP A 136 21.18 -16.96 31.23
#